data_AF-A0A550GJ92-F1
#
_entry.id   AF-A0A550GJ92-F1
#
_cell.length_a   1.000
_cell.length_b   1.000
_cell.length_c   1.000
_cell.angle_alpha   90.00
_cell.angle_beta   90.00
_cell.angle_gamma   90.00
#
_symmetry.space_group_name_H-M   'P 1'
#
loop_
_entity.id
_entity.type
_entity.pdbx_description
1 polymer ?
#
loop_
_entity_poly.entity_id
_entity_poly.type
_entity_poly.pdbx_seq_one_letter_code
_entity_poly.pdbx_strand_id
1 'polypeptide(L)'
;MEQDLQQVEWEMATTPTMEIRNREEELMDRASSLRALLEEHKRLEAQEDVRLDSLAGSRAIGLEIRKGREEIQAIRDVSQGHHERMLAFYKKADEEGGRADDLHAKFVERLEESRKVNAEIDVVLPEVRELRKKLRAAGQRLSVRRDQGIRAKREELRTEAMRKLGAGEKLSLEEMKLIYGED
;
A
#
# COMPACT_ATOMS: atom_id res chain seq x y z
N MET A 1 -70.41 -32.44 30.00
CA MET A 1 -70.95 -32.68 28.65
C MET A 1 -70.85 -34.14 28.24
N GLU A 2 -69.64 -34.74 28.14
CA GLU A 2 -69.51 -36.19 27.81
C GLU A 2 -70.09 -37.11 28.90
N GLN A 3 -69.83 -36.82 30.17
CA GLN A 3 -70.38 -37.57 31.30
C GLN A 3 -71.92 -37.44 31.39
N ASP A 4 -72.46 -36.26 31.07
CA ASP A 4 -73.90 -36.00 31.06
C ASP A 4 -74.60 -36.72 29.90
N LEU A 5 -73.96 -36.80 28.73
CA LEU A 5 -74.45 -37.57 27.59
C LEU A 5 -74.45 -39.07 27.91
N GLN A 6 -73.36 -39.58 28.50
CA GLN A 6 -73.27 -40.97 28.93
C GLN A 6 -74.32 -41.33 29.99
N GLN A 7 -74.63 -40.40 30.89
CA GLN A 7 -75.67 -40.58 31.89
C GLN A 7 -77.07 -40.66 31.26
N VAL A 8 -77.40 -39.77 30.32
CA VAL A 8 -78.68 -39.80 29.59
C VAL A 8 -78.81 -41.06 28.73
N GLU A 9 -77.73 -41.48 28.05
CA GLU A 9 -77.70 -42.71 27.25
C GLU A 9 -77.84 -43.96 28.12
N TRP A 10 -77.23 -43.96 29.31
CA TRP A 10 -77.38 -45.04 30.28
C TRP A 10 -78.80 -45.11 30.86
N GLU A 11 -79.38 -43.97 31.25
CA GLU A 11 -80.76 -43.85 31.74
C GLU A 11 -81.78 -44.33 30.68
N MET A 12 -81.54 -44.04 29.40
CA MET A 12 -82.34 -44.58 28.29
C MET A 12 -82.18 -46.09 28.11
N ALA A 13 -80.98 -46.65 28.33
CA ALA A 13 -80.69 -48.07 28.11
C ALA A 13 -81.09 -49.00 29.27
N THR A 14 -81.20 -48.49 30.51
CA THR A 14 -81.44 -49.32 31.71
C THR A 14 -82.84 -49.20 32.33
N THR A 15 -83.70 -48.29 31.88
CA THR A 15 -85.05 -48.12 32.47
C THR A 15 -86.12 -48.93 31.71
N PRO A 16 -87.09 -49.60 32.38
CA PRO A 16 -88.12 -50.42 31.72
C PRO A 16 -89.05 -49.62 30.78
N THR A 17 -89.37 -50.20 29.61
CA THR A 17 -90.02 -49.54 28.46
C THR A 17 -91.39 -48.90 28.74
N MET A 18 -92.09 -49.29 29.81
CA MET A 18 -93.40 -48.74 30.18
C MET A 18 -93.34 -47.36 30.86
N GLU A 19 -92.27 -47.06 31.60
CA GLU A 19 -92.10 -45.78 32.34
C GLU A 19 -91.42 -44.69 31.50
N ILE A 20 -90.64 -45.11 30.49
CA ILE A 20 -89.90 -44.22 29.60
C ILE A 20 -90.80 -43.55 28.55
N ARG A 21 -91.94 -44.13 28.14
CA ARG A 21 -92.67 -43.70 26.93
C ARG A 21 -93.06 -42.21 26.90
N ASN A 22 -93.24 -41.57 28.05
CA ASN A 22 -93.58 -40.14 28.14
C ASN A 22 -92.36 -39.21 28.34
N ARG A 23 -91.18 -39.76 28.63
CA ARG A 23 -89.93 -39.02 28.93
C ARG A 23 -88.81 -39.34 27.93
N GLU A 24 -89.04 -40.32 27.06
CA GLU A 24 -88.13 -40.76 26.00
C GLU A 24 -87.83 -39.65 25.01
N GLU A 25 -88.86 -38.92 24.56
CA GLU A 25 -88.71 -37.80 23.64
C GLU A 25 -87.84 -36.70 24.27
N GLU A 26 -88.07 -36.34 25.54
CA GLU A 26 -87.25 -35.35 26.25
C GLU A 26 -85.80 -35.79 26.43
N LEU A 27 -85.56 -37.08 26.72
CA LEU A 27 -84.20 -37.62 26.84
C LEU A 27 -83.50 -37.70 25.48
N MET A 28 -84.23 -38.03 24.41
CA MET A 28 -83.72 -38.01 23.04
C MET A 28 -83.36 -36.59 22.58
N ASP A 29 -84.21 -35.60 22.87
CA ASP A 29 -83.94 -34.19 22.56
C ASP A 29 -82.75 -33.65 23.36
N ARG A 30 -82.63 -34.07 24.62
CA ARG A 30 -81.47 -33.71 25.46
C ARG A 30 -80.18 -34.40 24.98
N ALA A 31 -80.23 -35.65 24.58
CA ALA A 31 -79.08 -36.36 24.02
C ALA A 31 -78.67 -35.76 22.66
N SER A 32 -79.63 -35.40 21.80
CA SER A 32 -79.34 -34.82 20.48
C SER A 32 -78.73 -33.42 20.60
N SER A 33 -79.27 -32.57 21.48
CA SER A 33 -78.70 -31.25 21.78
C SER A 33 -77.31 -31.35 22.42
N LEU A 34 -77.12 -32.26 23.38
CA LEU A 34 -75.80 -32.50 23.97
C LEU A 34 -74.78 -33.00 22.94
N ARG A 35 -75.16 -33.90 22.03
CA ARG A 35 -74.30 -34.36 20.93
C ARG A 35 -73.93 -33.21 19.97
N ALA A 36 -74.89 -32.35 19.63
CA ALA A 36 -74.64 -31.19 18.77
C ALA A 36 -73.66 -30.20 19.40
N LEU A 37 -73.81 -29.90 20.70
CA LEU A 37 -72.90 -29.04 21.45
C LEU A 37 -71.49 -29.65 21.57
N LEU A 38 -71.39 -30.96 21.74
CA LEU A 38 -70.12 -31.68 21.81
C LEU A 38 -69.36 -31.64 20.48
N GLU A 39 -70.08 -31.81 19.38
CA GLU A 39 -69.53 -31.72 18.03
C GLU A 39 -69.08 -30.28 17.71
N GLU A 40 -69.83 -29.27 18.16
CA GLU A 40 -69.44 -27.87 18.05
C GLU A 40 -68.17 -27.58 18.86
N HIS A 41 -68.09 -28.06 20.11
CA HIS A 41 -66.91 -27.90 20.95
C HIS A 41 -65.67 -28.54 20.33
N LYS A 42 -65.78 -29.76 19.80
CA LYS A 42 -64.68 -30.45 19.10
C LYS A 42 -64.20 -29.68 17.88
N ARG A 43 -65.12 -29.05 17.13
CA ARG A 43 -64.75 -28.18 16.00
C ARG A 43 -64.02 -26.92 16.45
N LEU A 44 -64.46 -26.31 17.55
CA LEU A 44 -63.80 -25.13 18.12
C LEU A 44 -62.41 -25.46 18.64
N GLU A 45 -62.23 -26.60 19.32
CA GLU A 45 -60.90 -27.09 19.75
C GLU A 45 -59.97 -27.30 18.55
N ALA A 46 -60.44 -27.98 17.50
CA ALA A 46 -59.64 -28.18 16.29
C ALA A 46 -59.25 -26.86 15.60
N GLN A 47 -60.14 -25.86 15.61
CA GLN A 47 -59.82 -24.51 15.11
C GLN A 47 -58.82 -23.78 16.01
N GLU A 48 -58.91 -23.97 17.32
CA GLU A 48 -57.96 -23.41 18.28
C GLU A 48 -56.56 -24.00 18.10
N ASP A 49 -56.45 -25.31 17.90
CA ASP A 49 -55.17 -25.99 17.62
C ASP A 49 -54.52 -25.43 16.35
N VAL A 50 -55.26 -25.31 15.25
CA VAL A 50 -54.77 -24.72 14.00
C VAL A 50 -54.31 -23.27 14.20
N ARG A 51 -55.05 -22.51 15.01
CA ARG A 51 -54.69 -21.13 15.36
C ARG A 51 -53.38 -21.08 16.17
N LEU A 52 -53.24 -21.96 17.15
CA LEU A 52 -52.03 -22.04 17.99
C LEU A 52 -50.81 -22.44 17.17
N ASP A 53 -50.95 -23.42 16.27
CA ASP A 53 -49.88 -23.83 15.34
C ASP A 53 -49.46 -22.69 14.41
N SER A 54 -50.44 -21.97 13.85
CA SER A 54 -50.18 -20.81 12.99
C SER A 54 -49.48 -19.68 13.74
N LEU A 55 -49.84 -19.45 15.01
CA LEU A 55 -49.19 -18.48 15.88
C LEU A 55 -47.75 -18.90 16.21
N ALA A 56 -47.53 -20.18 16.51
CA ALA A 56 -46.20 -20.74 16.76
C ALA A 56 -45.30 -20.61 15.52
N GLY A 57 -45.82 -20.96 14.34
CA GLY A 57 -45.11 -20.78 13.07
C GLY A 57 -44.76 -19.32 12.78
N SER A 58 -45.70 -18.40 13.01
CA SER A 58 -45.46 -16.96 12.86
C SER A 58 -44.37 -16.44 13.79
N ARG A 59 -44.35 -16.91 15.05
CA ARG A 59 -43.31 -16.55 16.03
C ARG A 59 -41.95 -17.11 15.64
N ALA A 60 -41.88 -18.35 15.14
CA ALA A 60 -40.65 -18.97 14.65
C ALA A 60 -40.07 -18.18 13.47
N ILE A 61 -40.89 -17.83 12.48
CA ILE A 61 -40.48 -16.98 11.35
C ILE A 61 -39.98 -15.61 11.85
N GLY A 62 -40.67 -15.01 12.83
CA GLY A 62 -40.24 -13.75 13.43
C GLY A 62 -38.87 -13.83 14.12
N LEU A 63 -38.51 -14.97 14.71
CA LEU A 63 -37.18 -15.22 15.27
C LEU A 63 -36.12 -15.34 14.18
N GLU A 64 -36.39 -16.10 13.12
CA GLU A 64 -35.46 -16.24 11.98
C GLU A 64 -35.21 -14.91 11.28
N ILE A 65 -36.25 -14.07 11.09
CA ILE A 65 -36.10 -12.73 10.53
C ILE A 65 -35.20 -11.85 11.41
N ARG A 66 -35.35 -11.91 12.74
CA ARG A 66 -34.50 -11.16 13.66
C ARG A 66 -33.05 -11.61 13.57
N LYS A 67 -32.81 -12.92 13.57
CA LYS A 67 -31.47 -13.48 13.41
C LYS A 67 -30.84 -13.06 12.09
N GLY A 68 -31.56 -13.16 10.97
CA GLY A 68 -31.07 -12.71 9.67
C GLY A 68 -30.77 -11.21 9.64
N ARG A 69 -31.57 -10.39 10.32
CA ARG A 69 -31.29 -8.94 10.45
C ARG A 69 -30.02 -8.68 11.26
N GLU A 70 -29.79 -9.40 12.36
CA GLU A 70 -28.57 -9.28 13.16
C GLU A 70 -27.32 -9.66 12.35
N GLU A 71 -27.39 -10.74 11.56
CA GLU A 71 -26.32 -11.16 10.66
C GLU A 71 -26.03 -10.09 9.58
N ILE A 72 -27.07 -9.55 8.94
CA ILE A 72 -26.94 -8.45 7.96
C ILE A 72 -26.27 -7.24 8.60
N GLN A 73 -26.68 -6.87 9.82
CA GLN A 73 -26.11 -5.74 10.54
C GLN A 73 -24.63 -5.97 10.85
N ALA A 74 -24.26 -7.15 11.33
CA ALA A 74 -22.86 -7.50 11.61
C ALA A 74 -21.99 -7.44 10.35
N ILE A 75 -22.48 -7.97 9.21
CA ILE A 75 -21.77 -7.91 7.93
C ILE A 75 -21.62 -6.45 7.48
N ARG A 76 -22.67 -5.64 7.62
CA ARG A 76 -22.64 -4.22 7.27
C ARG A 76 -21.58 -3.47 8.07
N ASP A 77 -21.53 -3.68 9.38
CA ASP A 77 -20.58 -2.99 10.27
C ASP A 77 -19.13 -3.35 9.91
N VAL A 78 -18.87 -4.62 9.65
CA VAL A 78 -17.56 -5.09 9.17
C VAL A 78 -17.21 -4.50 7.81
N SER A 79 -18.14 -4.53 6.87
CA SER A 79 -17.96 -3.98 5.51
C SER A 79 -17.66 -2.48 5.55
N GLN A 80 -18.39 -1.72 6.37
CA GLN A 80 -18.16 -0.29 6.56
C GLN A 80 -16.78 -0.02 7.16
N GLY A 81 -16.36 -0.78 8.18
CA GLY A 81 -15.00 -0.67 8.74
C GLY A 81 -13.90 -1.00 7.71
N HIS A 82 -14.13 -1.95 6.80
CA HIS A 82 -13.20 -2.19 5.68
C HIS A 82 -13.17 -1.02 4.70
N HIS A 83 -14.34 -0.46 4.36
CA HIS A 83 -14.44 0.68 3.46
C HIS A 83 -13.72 1.92 4.01
N GLU A 84 -13.90 2.23 5.30
CA GLU A 84 -13.22 3.35 5.96
C GLU A 84 -11.69 3.16 5.97
N ARG A 85 -11.21 1.94 6.25
CA ARG A 85 -9.77 1.62 6.15
C ARG A 85 -9.24 1.78 4.74
N MET A 86 -9.99 1.33 3.74
CA MET A 86 -9.64 1.48 2.33
C MET A 86 -9.48 2.96 1.97
N LEU A 87 -10.44 3.81 2.33
CA LEU A 87 -10.36 5.26 2.10
C LEU A 87 -9.15 5.89 2.78
N ALA A 88 -8.82 5.46 4.01
CA ALA A 88 -7.63 5.93 4.71
C ALA A 88 -6.33 5.55 3.97
N PHE A 89 -6.26 4.35 3.39
CA PHE A 89 -5.11 3.93 2.59
C PHE A 89 -4.99 4.74 1.29
N TYR A 90 -6.09 5.00 0.60
CA TYR A 90 -6.06 5.84 -0.61
C TYR A 90 -5.57 7.25 -0.30
N LYS A 91 -6.07 7.88 0.77
CA LYS A 91 -5.58 9.21 1.20
C LYS A 91 -4.07 9.21 1.47
N LYS A 92 -3.57 8.18 2.17
CA LYS A 92 -2.13 8.05 2.42
C LYS A 92 -1.33 7.84 1.14
N ALA A 93 -1.86 7.02 0.21
CA ALA A 93 -1.20 6.79 -1.08
C ALA A 93 -1.14 8.08 -1.91
N ASP A 94 -2.20 8.88 -1.92
CA ASP A 94 -2.24 10.17 -2.60
C ASP A 94 -1.25 11.17 -1.97
N GLU A 95 -1.16 11.21 -0.62
CA GLU A 95 -0.18 12.03 0.09
C GLU A 95 1.27 11.63 -0.24
N GLU A 96 1.58 10.33 -0.27
CA GLU A 96 2.91 9.84 -0.66
C GLU A 96 3.18 10.09 -2.15
N GLY A 97 2.17 9.97 -3.02
CA GLY A 97 2.26 10.35 -4.42
C GLY A 97 2.65 11.81 -4.60
N GLY A 98 1.97 12.73 -3.90
CA GLY A 98 2.31 14.15 -3.91
C GLY A 98 3.74 14.43 -3.41
N ARG A 99 4.19 13.74 -2.35
CA ARG A 99 5.58 13.86 -1.86
C ARG A 99 6.59 13.36 -2.90
N ALA A 100 6.29 12.26 -3.58
CA ALA A 100 7.16 11.71 -4.60
C ALA A 100 7.29 12.68 -5.79
N ASP A 101 6.18 13.28 -6.23
CA ASP A 101 6.16 14.28 -7.29
C ASP A 101 6.97 15.53 -6.92
N ASP A 102 6.79 16.05 -5.69
CA ASP A 102 7.56 17.18 -5.17
C ASP A 102 9.08 16.90 -5.14
N LEU A 103 9.45 15.70 -4.69
CA LEU A 103 10.85 15.27 -4.65
C LEU A 103 11.41 15.10 -6.06
N HIS A 104 10.62 14.56 -6.99
CA HIS A 104 11.01 14.40 -8.38
C HIS A 104 11.22 15.77 -9.04
N ALA A 105 10.32 16.73 -8.82
CA ALA A 105 10.46 18.09 -9.32
C ALA A 105 11.77 18.75 -8.85
N LYS A 106 12.07 18.65 -7.54
CA LYS A 106 13.33 19.14 -6.97
C LYS A 106 14.54 18.42 -7.56
N PHE A 107 14.46 17.11 -7.78
CA PHE A 107 15.55 16.35 -8.40
C PHE A 107 15.82 16.83 -9.83
N VAL A 108 14.78 17.05 -10.62
CA VAL A 108 14.89 17.56 -12.00
C VAL A 108 15.54 18.94 -12.01
N GLU A 109 15.10 19.85 -11.12
CA GLU A 109 15.71 21.18 -10.97
C GLU A 109 17.21 21.09 -10.67
N ARG A 110 17.60 20.27 -9.69
CA ARG A 110 19.02 20.05 -9.34
C ARG A 110 19.82 19.41 -10.48
N LEU A 111 19.21 18.50 -11.23
CA LEU A 111 19.84 17.88 -12.39
C LEU A 111 20.11 18.93 -13.48
N GLU A 112 19.18 19.85 -13.72
CA GLU A 112 19.36 20.94 -14.67
C GLU A 112 20.45 21.93 -14.21
N GLU A 113 20.49 22.30 -12.93
CA GLU A 113 21.57 23.10 -12.34
C GLU A 113 22.93 22.42 -12.57
N SER A 114 23.03 21.11 -12.27
CA SER A 114 24.26 20.34 -12.49
C SER A 114 24.66 20.29 -13.96
N ARG A 115 23.70 20.18 -14.89
CA ARG A 115 23.98 20.22 -16.34
C ARG A 115 24.54 21.56 -16.77
N LYS A 116 24.03 22.67 -16.23
CA LYS A 116 24.58 24.02 -16.52
C LYS A 116 26.03 24.13 -16.07
N VAL A 117 26.33 23.69 -14.85
CA VAL A 117 27.70 23.69 -14.32
C VAL A 117 28.62 22.81 -15.17
N ASN A 118 28.17 21.61 -15.56
CA ASN A 118 28.96 20.75 -16.45
C ASN A 118 29.23 21.41 -17.80
N ALA A 119 28.24 22.10 -18.38
CA ALA A 119 28.44 22.83 -19.63
C ALA A 119 29.49 23.94 -19.49
N GLU A 120 29.51 24.67 -18.36
CA GLU A 120 30.57 25.66 -18.07
C GLU A 120 31.94 24.99 -17.93
N ILE A 121 32.01 23.86 -17.24
CA ILE A 121 33.24 23.06 -17.08
C ILE A 121 33.76 22.60 -18.45
N ASP A 122 32.88 22.14 -19.34
CA ASP A 122 33.22 21.68 -20.68
C ASP A 122 33.81 22.80 -21.56
N VAL A 123 33.44 24.06 -21.30
CA VAL A 123 34.04 25.24 -21.96
C VAL A 123 35.40 25.59 -21.36
N VAL A 124 35.52 25.61 -20.03
CA VAL A 124 36.73 26.08 -19.33
C VAL A 124 37.87 25.05 -19.37
N LEU A 125 37.58 23.76 -19.30
CA LEU A 125 38.60 22.70 -19.28
C LEU A 125 39.52 22.71 -20.50
N PRO A 126 39.01 22.82 -21.74
CA PRO A 126 39.84 22.99 -22.94
C PRO A 126 40.78 24.19 -22.86
N GLU A 127 40.30 25.34 -22.39
CA GLU A 127 41.12 26.56 -22.24
C GLU A 127 42.27 26.34 -21.26
N VAL A 128 41.98 25.72 -20.11
CA VAL A 128 43.00 25.36 -19.12
C VAL A 128 44.03 24.38 -19.71
N ARG A 129 43.59 23.39 -20.49
CA ARG A 129 44.48 22.44 -21.17
C ARG A 129 45.40 23.14 -22.16
N GLU A 130 44.87 24.08 -22.95
CA GLU A 130 45.66 24.87 -23.90
C GLU A 130 46.65 25.81 -23.20
N LEU A 131 46.24 26.48 -22.13
CA LEU A 131 47.15 27.30 -21.31
C LEU A 131 48.28 26.46 -20.72
N ARG A 132 47.99 25.28 -20.18
CA ARG A 132 49.03 24.35 -19.69
C ARG A 132 49.98 23.90 -20.81
N LYS A 133 49.47 23.68 -22.03
CA LYS A 133 50.30 23.33 -23.19
C LYS A 133 51.23 24.48 -23.58
N LYS A 134 50.70 25.71 -23.66
CA LYS A 134 51.49 26.93 -23.93
C LYS A 134 52.56 27.16 -22.87
N LEU A 135 52.22 26.99 -21.59
CA LEU A 135 53.16 27.13 -20.48
C LEU A 135 54.31 26.12 -20.57
N ARG A 136 54.01 24.85 -20.86
CA ARG A 136 55.04 23.82 -21.08
C ARG A 136 55.96 24.16 -22.25
N ALA A 137 55.40 24.59 -23.37
CA ALA A 137 56.19 25.00 -24.54
C ALA A 137 57.09 26.21 -24.24
N ALA A 138 56.57 27.21 -23.52
CA ALA A 138 57.35 28.37 -23.11
C ALA A 138 58.50 27.99 -22.14
N GLY A 139 58.21 27.12 -21.16
CA GLY A 139 59.22 26.59 -20.24
C GLY A 139 60.33 25.82 -20.96
N GLN A 140 59.97 24.96 -21.92
CA GLN A 140 60.96 24.25 -22.75
C GLN A 140 61.81 25.22 -23.58
N ARG A 141 61.21 26.23 -24.22
CA ARG A 141 61.96 27.24 -24.98
C ARG A 141 62.93 28.04 -24.09
N LEU A 142 62.51 28.39 -22.88
CA LEU A 142 63.36 29.07 -21.91
C LEU A 142 64.53 28.19 -21.46
N SER A 143 64.27 26.90 -21.18
CA SER A 143 65.33 25.93 -20.84
C SER A 143 66.34 25.81 -21.97
N VAL A 144 65.87 25.57 -23.20
CA VAL A 144 66.74 25.44 -24.38
C VAL A 144 67.57 26.71 -24.60
N ARG A 145 66.96 27.90 -24.49
CA ARG A 145 67.69 29.17 -24.61
C ARG A 145 68.73 29.34 -23.51
N ARG A 146 68.41 28.94 -22.28
CA ARG A 146 69.34 29.00 -21.15
C ARG A 146 70.52 28.06 -21.38
N ASP A 147 70.25 26.82 -21.80
CA ASP A 147 71.28 25.82 -22.07
C ASP A 147 72.17 26.23 -23.25
N GLN A 148 71.57 26.80 -24.31
CA GLN A 148 72.31 27.39 -25.43
C GLN A 148 73.18 28.56 -25.00
N GLY A 149 72.65 29.47 -24.17
CA GLY A 149 73.43 30.60 -23.63
C GLY A 149 74.60 30.14 -22.76
N ILE A 150 74.39 29.12 -21.92
CA ILE A 150 75.46 28.52 -21.10
C ILE A 150 76.51 27.85 -22.01
N ARG A 151 76.09 27.08 -23.02
CA ARG A 151 77.01 26.44 -23.97
C ARG A 151 77.81 27.46 -24.77
N ALA A 152 77.16 28.47 -25.33
CA ALA A 152 77.81 29.54 -26.09
C ALA A 152 78.84 30.28 -25.22
N LYS A 153 78.49 30.64 -23.99
CA LYS A 153 79.43 31.26 -23.04
C LYS A 153 80.63 30.34 -22.73
N ARG A 154 80.38 29.03 -22.57
CA ARG A 154 81.42 28.02 -22.34
C ARG A 154 82.35 27.88 -23.56
N GLU A 155 81.81 27.95 -24.78
CA GLU A 155 82.58 27.93 -26.02
C GLU A 155 83.40 29.21 -26.22
N GLU A 156 82.84 30.39 -25.94
CA GLU A 156 83.56 31.67 -25.95
C GLU A 156 84.76 31.61 -24.99
N LEU A 157 84.54 31.21 -23.74
CA LEU A 157 85.61 31.05 -22.75
C LEU A 157 86.66 30.02 -23.21
N ARG A 158 86.26 28.93 -23.86
CA ARG A 158 87.17 27.92 -24.40
C ARG A 158 88.02 28.45 -25.56
N THR A 159 87.41 29.20 -26.48
CA THR A 159 88.11 29.80 -27.63
C THR A 159 89.08 30.91 -27.19
N GLU A 160 88.70 31.74 -26.22
CA GLU A 160 89.61 32.71 -25.60
C GLU A 160 90.78 32.03 -24.89
N ALA A 161 90.54 30.96 -24.15
CA ALA A 161 91.58 30.16 -23.52
C ALA A 161 92.52 29.51 -24.58
N MET A 162 91.99 28.96 -25.67
CA MET A 162 92.80 28.44 -26.78
C MET A 162 93.63 29.54 -27.46
N ARG A 163 93.08 30.75 -27.60
CA ARG A 163 93.82 31.90 -28.15
C ARG A 163 94.99 32.30 -27.24
N LYS A 164 94.77 32.36 -25.92
CA LYS A 164 95.83 32.63 -24.93
C LYS A 164 96.92 31.55 -24.96
N LEU A 165 96.53 30.28 -25.07
CA LEU A 165 97.46 29.16 -25.23
C LEU A 165 98.32 29.31 -26.49
N GLY A 166 97.71 29.64 -27.64
CA GLY A 166 98.41 29.87 -28.90
C GLY A 166 99.33 31.09 -28.89
N ALA A 167 99.01 32.11 -28.09
CA ALA A 167 99.82 33.30 -27.88
C ALA A 167 100.93 33.13 -26.83
N GLY A 168 100.99 31.98 -26.13
CA GLY A 168 101.96 31.72 -25.07
C GLY A 168 101.68 32.48 -23.76
N GLU A 169 100.46 33.00 -23.58
CA GLU A 169 100.04 33.69 -22.36
C GLU A 169 99.70 32.68 -21.25
N LYS A 170 99.89 33.07 -19.97
CA LYS A 170 99.58 32.19 -18.83
C LYS A 170 98.08 31.95 -18.72
N LEU A 171 97.68 30.68 -18.67
CA LEU A 171 96.30 30.25 -18.44
C LEU A 171 95.98 30.18 -16.95
N SER A 172 94.74 30.53 -16.58
CA SER A 172 94.20 30.24 -15.26
C SER A 172 93.79 28.76 -15.10
N LEU A 173 93.67 28.29 -13.85
CA LEU A 173 93.29 26.91 -13.54
C LEU A 173 91.91 26.53 -14.12
N GLU A 174 90.97 27.48 -14.17
CA GLU A 174 89.63 27.27 -14.74
C GLU A 174 89.68 27.15 -16.27
N GLU A 175 90.50 27.96 -16.95
CA GLU A 175 90.72 27.89 -18.39
C GLU A 175 91.43 26.58 -18.80
N MET A 176 92.40 26.10 -17.99
CA MET A 176 93.01 24.78 -18.20
C MET A 176 92.00 23.64 -18.07
N LYS A 177 91.10 23.69 -17.07
CA LYS A 177 90.03 22.70 -16.92
C LYS A 177 89.02 22.74 -18.07
N LEU A 178 88.78 23.91 -18.67
CA LEU A 178 87.91 24.06 -19.84
C LEU A 178 88.49 23.44 -21.12
N ILE A 179 89.83 23.39 -21.25
CA ILE A 179 90.51 22.83 -22.43
C ILE A 179 90.79 21.32 -22.25
N TYR A 180 91.23 20.92 -21.06
CA TYR A 180 91.77 19.58 -20.77
C TYR A 180 90.97 18.76 -19.76
N GLY A 181 89.94 19.32 -19.13
CA GLY A 181 89.05 18.57 -18.25
C GLY A 181 88.13 17.66 -19.06
N GLU A 182 88.18 16.36 -18.80
CA GLU A 182 87.15 15.41 -19.22
C GLU A 182 85.81 15.79 -18.57
N ASP A 183 84.71 15.57 -19.31
CA ASP A 183 83.36 16.09 -19.03
C ASP A 183 82.86 15.92 -17.58
#